data_AF-A0A0G0XIQ3-F1
#
_entry.id   AF-A0A0G0XIQ3-F1
#
_cell.length_a   1.000
_cell.length_b   1.000
_cell.length_c   1.000
_cell.angle_alpha   90.00
_cell.angle_beta   90.00
_cell.angle_gamma   90.00
#
_symmetry.space_group_name_H-M   'P 1'
#
loop_
_entity.id
_entity.type
_entity.pdbx_description
1 polymer ?
#
loop_
_entity_poly.entity_id
_entity_poly.type
_entity_poly.pdbx_seq_one_letter_code
_entity_poly.pdbx_strand_id
1 'polypeptide(L)'
;MDVIIACIHYASAILTIVLPALGVTYAQAQIGKTASRMINEQPEAANALRKVFLISTVVVEATITIALIITLLFCFRVPHDLPEVIANCGVLLAVGFTGMCIGFYSAEPAKNAILGLAREPFEDGRATNLALITLTIMQTPTIFGFVISWLIFSQSVHASWSLALSLLASGIALGLGAFGPLRGQRMFASEACSCIGINKHAYSRVLSFTFVSQILIETPILFSFVTSMIIILLPLNGYLTDISGVKAIAAALAIALSTLCAGISSGRVSRTACSHIIQHPQNYSLISKTSIISQVLIDTNVIFGFITMLFIVFWL
;
A
#
# COMPACT_ATOMS: atom_id res chain seq x y z
N MET A 1 -26.76 23.85 5.83
CA MET A 1 -25.63 22.95 6.11
C MET A 1 -24.99 23.45 7.40
N ASP A 2 -24.95 22.61 8.43
CA ASP A 2 -24.29 22.97 9.68
C ASP A 2 -22.80 23.21 9.44
N VAL A 3 -22.22 24.23 10.09
CA VAL A 3 -20.80 24.59 9.93
C VAL A 3 -19.89 23.39 10.20
N ILE A 4 -20.26 22.52 11.13
CA ILE A 4 -19.51 21.30 11.48
C ILE A 4 -19.47 20.32 10.29
N ILE A 5 -20.61 20.09 9.64
CA ILE A 5 -20.71 19.19 8.46
C ILE A 5 -19.83 19.70 7.33
N ALA A 6 -19.89 21.01 7.06
CA ALA A 6 -19.06 21.67 6.07
C ALA A 6 -17.57 21.47 6.36
N CYS A 7 -17.15 21.76 7.60
CA CYS A 7 -15.76 21.65 8.04
C CYS A 7 -15.23 20.23 7.86
N ILE A 8 -15.96 19.20 8.32
CA ILE A 8 -15.48 17.82 8.23
C ILE A 8 -15.46 17.35 6.76
N HIS A 9 -16.48 17.68 5.97
CA HIS A 9 -16.51 17.31 4.55
C HIS A 9 -15.34 17.90 3.77
N TYR A 10 -15.11 19.21 3.87
CA TYR A 10 -14.01 19.87 3.17
C TYR A 10 -12.64 19.45 3.72
N ALA A 11 -12.52 19.20 5.03
CA ALA A 11 -11.30 18.65 5.61
C ALA A 11 -10.99 17.25 5.05
N SER A 12 -11.98 16.37 4.98
CA SER A 12 -11.83 15.02 4.39
C SER A 12 -11.44 15.08 2.91
N ALA A 13 -12.06 15.97 2.14
CA ALA A 13 -11.71 16.18 0.73
C ALA A 13 -10.25 16.65 0.57
N ILE A 14 -9.83 17.68 1.33
CA ILE A 14 -8.47 18.22 1.28
C ILE A 14 -7.45 17.17 1.73
N LEU A 15 -7.70 16.47 2.85
CA LEU A 15 -6.77 15.48 3.37
C LEU A 15 -6.64 14.27 2.43
N THR A 16 -7.69 13.93 1.67
CA THR A 16 -7.65 12.83 0.70
C THR A 16 -6.64 13.08 -0.40
N ILE A 17 -6.44 14.33 -0.84
CA ILE A 17 -5.42 14.68 -1.84
C ILE A 17 -4.07 15.05 -1.20
N VAL A 18 -4.08 15.79 -0.09
CA VAL A 18 -2.84 16.31 0.52
C VAL A 18 -1.98 15.19 1.09
N LEU A 19 -2.57 14.17 1.75
CA LEU A 19 -1.78 13.09 2.35
C LEU A 19 -1.00 12.27 1.29
N PRO A 20 -1.62 11.80 0.19
CA PRO A 20 -0.87 11.20 -0.92
C PRO A 20 0.14 12.16 -1.55
N ALA A 21 -0.23 13.43 -1.72
CA ALA A 21 0.68 14.44 -2.28
C ALA A 21 1.97 14.58 -1.47
N LEU A 22 1.89 14.58 -0.15
CA LEU A 22 3.06 14.63 0.74
C LEU A 22 3.98 13.43 0.51
N GLY A 23 3.42 12.22 0.43
CA GLY A 23 4.21 11.00 0.21
C GLY A 23 4.86 10.97 -1.18
N VAL A 24 4.08 11.28 -2.23
CA VAL A 24 4.53 11.27 -3.63
C VAL A 24 5.62 12.31 -3.86
N THR A 25 5.40 13.56 -3.44
CA THR A 25 6.39 14.64 -3.61
C THR A 25 7.67 14.35 -2.84
N TYR A 26 7.59 13.80 -1.62
CA TYR A 26 8.76 13.33 -0.88
C TYR A 26 9.54 12.26 -1.67
N ALA A 27 8.86 11.25 -2.20
CA ALA A 27 9.51 10.20 -2.96
C ALA A 27 10.17 10.72 -4.24
N GLN A 28 9.47 11.54 -5.01
CA GLN A 28 10.01 12.14 -6.23
C GLN A 28 11.21 13.03 -5.95
N ALA A 29 11.20 13.80 -4.85
CA ALA A 29 12.35 14.60 -4.44
C ALA A 29 13.58 13.72 -4.14
N GLN A 30 13.39 12.61 -3.41
CA GLN A 30 14.49 11.69 -3.10
C GLN A 30 15.01 10.94 -4.33
N ILE A 31 14.12 10.52 -5.22
CA ILE A 31 14.43 9.89 -6.50
C ILE A 31 15.22 10.88 -7.38
N GLY A 32 14.75 12.12 -7.51
CA GLY A 32 15.40 13.19 -8.28
C GLY A 32 16.76 13.61 -7.74
N LYS A 33 16.91 13.72 -6.41
CA LYS A 33 18.20 13.98 -5.76
C LYS A 33 19.21 12.86 -6.07
N THR A 34 18.76 11.61 -5.98
CA THR A 34 19.63 10.45 -6.23
C THR A 34 20.02 10.38 -7.70
N ALA A 35 19.07 10.56 -8.63
CA ALA A 35 19.33 10.59 -10.06
C ALA A 35 20.32 11.69 -10.45
N SER A 36 20.10 12.92 -9.96
CA SER A 36 20.97 14.06 -10.26
C SER A 36 22.40 13.83 -9.78
N ARG A 37 22.55 13.30 -8.56
CA ARG A 37 23.87 12.93 -8.02
C ARG A 37 24.55 11.86 -8.87
N MET A 38 23.84 10.79 -9.24
CA MET A 38 24.41 9.71 -10.06
C MET A 38 24.74 10.16 -11.49
N ILE A 39 23.97 11.08 -12.06
CA ILE A 39 24.29 11.68 -13.38
C ILE A 39 25.58 12.48 -13.30
N ASN A 40 25.80 13.22 -12.21
CA ASN A 40 27.04 13.97 -12.00
C ASN A 40 28.24 13.05 -11.75
N GLU A 41 28.06 11.99 -10.95
CA GLU A 41 29.11 10.99 -10.67
C GLU A 41 29.40 10.11 -11.89
N GLN A 42 28.42 9.86 -12.76
CA GLN A 42 28.54 8.99 -13.93
C GLN A 42 27.80 9.53 -15.16
N PRO A 43 28.38 10.52 -15.86
CA PRO A 43 27.73 11.18 -17.00
C PRO A 43 27.43 10.25 -18.17
N GLU A 44 28.24 9.20 -18.37
CA GLU A 44 28.05 8.21 -19.44
C GLU A 44 26.74 7.42 -19.27
N ALA A 45 26.28 7.24 -18.04
CA ALA A 45 25.04 6.55 -17.71
C ALA A 45 23.81 7.48 -17.74
N ALA A 46 23.98 8.77 -18.06
CA ALA A 46 22.95 9.79 -17.84
C ALA A 46 21.61 9.46 -18.52
N ASN A 47 21.64 8.93 -19.75
CA ASN A 47 20.43 8.58 -20.48
C ASN A 47 19.68 7.40 -19.81
N ALA A 48 20.42 6.37 -19.38
CA ALA A 48 19.85 5.22 -18.67
C ALA A 48 19.30 5.62 -17.29
N LEU A 49 20.03 6.46 -16.55
CA LEU A 49 19.61 6.99 -15.25
C LEU A 49 18.34 7.86 -15.38
N ARG A 50 18.28 8.73 -16.40
CA ARG A 50 17.09 9.54 -16.70
C ARG A 50 15.87 8.68 -17.01
N LYS A 51 16.06 7.57 -17.74
CA LYS A 51 14.98 6.62 -18.05
C LYS A 51 14.40 5.98 -16.78
N VAL A 52 15.25 5.42 -15.91
CA VAL A 52 14.78 4.80 -14.65
C VAL A 52 14.16 5.85 -13.72
N PHE A 53 14.74 7.06 -13.65
CA PHE A 53 14.18 8.19 -12.93
C PHE A 53 12.75 8.50 -13.39
N LEU A 54 12.55 8.76 -14.68
CA LEU A 54 11.24 9.14 -15.24
C LEU A 54 10.20 8.05 -14.97
N ILE A 55 10.54 6.80 -15.29
CA ILE A 55 9.64 5.66 -15.11
C ILE A 55 9.24 5.52 -13.65
N SER A 56 10.21 5.60 -12.73
CA SER A 56 9.94 5.48 -11.29
C SER A 56 9.05 6.63 -10.80
N THR A 57 9.31 7.88 -11.22
CA THR A 57 8.50 9.03 -10.81
C THR A 57 7.06 8.96 -11.32
N VAL A 58 6.85 8.48 -12.56
CA VAL A 58 5.51 8.31 -13.14
C VAL A 58 4.71 7.24 -12.42
N VAL A 59 5.34 6.11 -12.06
CA VAL A 59 4.65 5.05 -11.30
C VAL A 59 4.27 5.55 -9.90
N VAL A 60 5.12 6.33 -9.25
CA VAL A 60 4.80 6.93 -7.93
C VAL A 60 3.69 7.99 -8.05
N GLU A 61 3.67 8.77 -9.12
CA GLU A 61 2.62 9.77 -9.40
C GLU A 61 1.22 9.14 -9.48
N ALA A 62 1.08 7.90 -9.95
CA ALA A 62 -0.23 7.24 -10.11
C ALA A 62 -1.06 7.22 -8.80
N THR A 63 -0.43 7.30 -7.63
CA THR A 63 -1.13 7.39 -6.35
C THR A 63 -1.90 8.71 -6.18
N ILE A 64 -1.28 9.84 -6.59
CA ILE A 64 -1.90 11.16 -6.43
C ILE A 64 -3.03 11.37 -7.45
N THR A 65 -2.93 10.78 -8.63
CA THR A 65 -3.97 10.91 -9.67
C THR A 65 -5.26 10.20 -9.26
N ILE A 66 -5.17 9.04 -8.62
CA ILE A 66 -6.33 8.35 -8.04
C ILE A 66 -6.94 9.19 -6.90
N ALA A 67 -6.11 9.73 -6.01
CA ALA A 67 -6.58 10.61 -4.94
C ALA A 67 -7.28 11.88 -5.47
N LEU A 68 -6.79 12.44 -6.59
CA LEU A 68 -7.41 13.58 -7.26
C LEU A 68 -8.81 13.23 -7.77
N ILE A 69 -8.97 12.09 -8.45
CA ILE A 69 -10.29 11.64 -8.95
C ILE A 69 -11.29 11.53 -7.79
N ILE A 70 -10.89 10.92 -6.68
CA ILE A 70 -11.72 10.78 -5.49
C ILE A 70 -12.03 12.14 -4.84
N THR A 71 -11.07 13.05 -4.82
CA THR A 71 -11.28 14.41 -4.29
C THR A 71 -12.26 15.21 -5.15
N LEU A 72 -12.25 15.03 -6.47
CA LEU A 72 -13.26 15.62 -7.35
C LEU A 72 -14.67 15.07 -7.03
N LEU A 73 -14.80 13.78 -6.68
CA LEU A 73 -16.09 13.23 -6.24
C LEU A 73 -16.60 13.90 -4.96
N PHE A 74 -15.72 14.21 -4.00
CA PHE A 74 -16.09 15.03 -2.84
C PHE A 74 -16.66 16.38 -3.27
N CYS A 75 -16.01 17.08 -4.20
CA CYS A 75 -16.45 18.41 -4.65
C CYS A 75 -17.85 18.40 -5.30
N PHE A 76 -18.21 17.33 -6.00
CA PHE A 76 -19.53 17.22 -6.64
C PHE A 76 -20.64 16.71 -5.72
N ARG A 77 -20.30 16.23 -4.52
CA ARG A 77 -21.25 15.58 -3.61
C ARG A 77 -21.19 16.19 -2.23
N VAL A 78 -22.03 17.19 -2.01
CA VAL A 78 -22.17 17.84 -0.70
C VAL A 78 -23.09 17.00 0.20
N PRO A 79 -22.61 16.52 1.36
CA PRO A 79 -23.41 15.73 2.28
C PRO A 79 -24.41 16.59 3.03
N HIS A 80 -25.56 16.00 3.39
CA HIS A 80 -26.63 16.72 4.07
C HIS A 80 -26.62 16.50 5.58
N ASP A 81 -26.23 15.30 6.02
CA ASP A 81 -26.35 14.84 7.39
C ASP A 81 -25.00 14.43 7.98
N LEU A 82 -24.85 14.53 9.30
CA LEU A 82 -23.61 14.20 10.01
C LEU A 82 -23.13 12.73 9.80
N PRO A 83 -24.01 11.70 9.80
CA PRO A 83 -23.59 10.33 9.53
C PRO A 83 -22.99 10.15 8.13
N GLU A 84 -23.55 10.79 7.11
CA GLU A 84 -23.00 10.74 5.74
C GLU A 84 -21.57 11.29 5.70
N VAL A 85 -21.30 12.38 6.42
CA VAL A 85 -19.97 12.97 6.50
C VAL A 85 -18.98 12.03 7.18
N ILE A 86 -19.40 11.36 8.25
CA ILE A 86 -18.57 10.38 8.97
C ILE A 86 -18.27 9.16 8.11
N ALA A 87 -19.25 8.68 7.33
CA ALA A 87 -19.03 7.63 6.33
C ALA A 87 -17.95 8.04 5.34
N ASN A 88 -18.02 9.28 4.84
CA ASN A 88 -17.05 9.82 3.88
C ASN A 88 -15.63 9.96 4.46
N CYS A 89 -15.45 10.07 5.79
CA CYS A 89 -14.13 9.96 6.41
C CYS A 89 -13.47 8.58 6.18
N GLY A 90 -14.24 7.53 5.91
CA GLY A 90 -13.71 6.24 5.49
C GLY A 90 -12.93 6.32 4.16
N VAL A 91 -13.35 7.18 3.23
CA VAL A 91 -12.66 7.43 1.95
C VAL A 91 -11.26 8.00 2.19
N LEU A 92 -11.14 8.95 3.12
CA LEU A 92 -9.85 9.53 3.51
C LEU A 92 -8.88 8.46 4.00
N LEU A 93 -9.34 7.48 4.77
CA LEU A 93 -8.49 6.40 5.26
C LEU A 93 -8.17 5.39 4.16
N ALA A 94 -9.15 5.02 3.33
CA ALA A 94 -8.97 4.05 2.24
C ALA A 94 -7.98 4.54 1.16
N VAL A 95 -8.05 5.82 0.78
CA VAL A 95 -7.23 6.40 -0.31
C VAL A 95 -6.16 7.35 0.20
N GLY A 96 -6.52 8.30 1.07
CA GLY A 96 -5.60 9.32 1.55
C GLY A 96 -4.44 8.73 2.37
N PHE A 97 -4.76 7.97 3.43
CA PHE A 97 -3.74 7.35 4.27
C PHE A 97 -2.95 6.26 3.55
N THR A 98 -3.62 5.38 2.81
CA THR A 98 -2.97 4.35 1.97
C THR A 98 -2.01 4.99 0.96
N GLY A 99 -2.47 6.02 0.26
CA GLY A 99 -1.69 6.71 -0.77
C GLY A 99 -0.49 7.45 -0.20
N MET A 100 -0.62 8.04 0.99
CA MET A 100 0.52 8.61 1.73
C MET A 100 1.59 7.54 1.97
N CYS A 101 1.20 6.37 2.47
CA CYS A 101 2.13 5.28 2.77
C CYS A 101 2.86 4.80 1.51
N ILE A 102 2.11 4.57 0.42
CA ILE A 102 2.67 4.16 -0.87
C ILE A 102 3.67 5.20 -1.37
N GLY A 103 3.30 6.49 -1.35
CA GLY A 103 4.19 7.58 -1.72
C GLY A 103 5.50 7.54 -0.96
N PHE A 104 5.46 7.57 0.38
CA PHE A 104 6.67 7.56 1.21
C PHE A 104 7.56 6.32 1.01
N TYR A 105 6.93 5.17 0.79
CA TYR A 105 7.63 3.89 0.78
C TYR A 105 8.21 3.52 -0.59
N SER A 106 7.63 4.01 -1.68
CA SER A 106 8.12 3.80 -3.04
C SER A 106 9.46 4.49 -3.36
N ALA A 107 9.90 5.45 -2.52
CA ALA A 107 11.17 6.15 -2.72
C ALA A 107 12.39 5.22 -2.72
N GLU A 108 12.50 4.30 -1.75
CA GLU A 108 13.70 3.47 -1.58
C GLU A 108 13.98 2.47 -2.71
N PRO A 109 13.01 1.68 -3.19
CA PRO A 109 13.28 0.77 -4.32
C PRO A 109 13.76 1.53 -5.56
N ALA A 110 13.09 2.64 -5.91
CA ALA A 110 13.50 3.49 -7.02
C ALA A 110 14.93 4.04 -6.85
N LYS A 111 15.28 4.56 -5.68
CA LYS A 111 16.65 5.03 -5.38
C LYS A 111 17.68 3.91 -5.54
N ASN A 112 17.41 2.72 -5.00
CA ASN A 112 18.36 1.60 -5.07
C ASN A 112 18.52 1.08 -6.51
N ALA A 113 17.46 1.12 -7.32
CA ALA A 113 17.56 0.79 -8.74
C ALA A 113 18.46 1.78 -9.48
N ILE A 114 18.34 3.09 -9.20
CA ILE A 114 19.20 4.14 -9.78
C ILE A 114 20.67 3.96 -9.33
N LEU A 115 20.90 3.70 -8.03
CA LEU A 115 22.25 3.45 -7.50
C LEU A 115 22.88 2.20 -8.12
N GLY A 116 22.10 1.13 -8.28
CA GLY A 116 22.56 -0.10 -8.91
C GLY A 116 22.85 0.09 -10.41
N LEU A 117 22.02 0.87 -11.10
CA LEU A 117 22.23 1.21 -12.50
C LEU A 117 23.46 2.09 -12.72
N ALA A 118 23.75 3.01 -11.81
CA ALA A 118 24.99 3.79 -11.89
C ALA A 118 26.19 2.84 -11.93
N ARG A 119 26.28 1.88 -10.99
CA ARG A 119 27.37 0.89 -10.97
C ARG A 119 27.55 0.11 -12.28
N GLU A 120 26.47 -0.20 -12.98
CA GLU A 120 26.48 -0.99 -14.22
C GLU A 120 25.52 -0.41 -15.28
N PRO A 121 25.93 0.61 -16.05
CA PRO A 121 25.03 1.35 -16.96
C PRO A 121 24.44 0.52 -18.09
N PHE A 122 25.14 -0.55 -18.49
CA PHE A 122 24.74 -1.45 -19.56
C PHE A 122 23.59 -2.38 -19.17
N GLU A 123 23.16 -2.38 -17.90
CA GLU A 123 22.09 -3.20 -17.37
C GLU A 123 20.79 -2.39 -17.12
N ASP A 124 20.58 -1.32 -17.92
CA ASP A 124 19.43 -0.42 -17.81
C ASP A 124 18.07 -1.14 -17.87
N GLY A 125 17.96 -2.16 -18.73
CA GLY A 125 16.76 -2.97 -18.84
C GLY A 125 16.44 -3.72 -17.56
N ARG A 126 17.45 -4.31 -16.91
CA ARG A 126 17.28 -5.02 -15.63
C ARG A 126 16.87 -4.06 -14.51
N ALA A 127 17.49 -2.89 -14.46
CA ALA A 127 17.15 -1.87 -13.48
C ALA A 127 15.73 -1.35 -13.65
N THR A 128 15.36 -1.03 -14.89
CA THR A 128 14.02 -0.56 -15.25
C THR A 128 12.96 -1.61 -14.90
N ASN A 129 13.18 -2.87 -15.29
CA ASN A 129 12.22 -3.94 -15.07
C ASN A 129 12.00 -4.21 -13.58
N LEU A 130 13.07 -4.28 -12.80
CA LEU A 130 12.95 -4.57 -11.37
C LEU A 130 12.31 -3.41 -10.59
N ALA A 131 12.63 -2.16 -10.95
CA ALA A 131 11.96 -0.98 -10.42
C ALA A 131 10.47 -0.98 -10.78
N LEU A 132 10.13 -1.22 -12.05
CA LEU A 132 8.74 -1.29 -12.50
C LEU A 132 7.93 -2.34 -11.75
N ILE A 133 8.45 -3.57 -11.64
CA ILE A 133 7.75 -4.66 -10.97
C ILE A 133 7.49 -4.33 -9.51
N THR A 134 8.53 -3.90 -8.78
CA THR A 134 8.41 -3.61 -7.36
C THR A 134 7.48 -2.43 -7.09
N LEU A 135 7.60 -1.34 -7.86
CA LEU A 135 6.74 -0.17 -7.70
C LEU A 135 5.30 -0.46 -8.10
N THR A 136 5.06 -1.21 -9.18
CA THR A 136 3.69 -1.54 -9.63
C THR A 136 2.97 -2.39 -8.59
N ILE A 137 3.65 -3.38 -7.99
CA ILE A 137 3.06 -4.19 -6.93
C ILE A 137 2.74 -3.34 -5.69
N MET A 138 3.60 -2.39 -5.33
CA MET A 138 3.32 -1.46 -4.24
C MET A 138 2.13 -0.51 -4.51
N GLN A 139 1.69 -0.37 -5.77
CA GLN A 139 0.56 0.49 -6.13
C GLN A 139 -0.82 -0.18 -6.03
N THR A 140 -0.89 -1.51 -5.97
CA THR A 140 -2.15 -2.25 -5.90
C THR A 140 -3.11 -1.76 -4.80
N PRO A 141 -2.66 -1.42 -3.57
CA PRO A 141 -3.57 -0.97 -2.51
C PRO A 141 -4.25 0.36 -2.82
N THR A 142 -3.68 1.20 -3.68
CA THR A 142 -4.35 2.41 -4.17
C THR A 142 -5.60 2.05 -4.97
N ILE A 143 -5.54 0.99 -5.78
CA ILE A 143 -6.69 0.52 -6.58
C ILE A 143 -7.77 -0.03 -5.65
N PHE A 144 -7.39 -0.80 -4.63
CA PHE A 144 -8.33 -1.24 -3.60
C PHE A 144 -8.98 -0.05 -2.88
N GLY A 145 -8.20 0.98 -2.56
CA GLY A 145 -8.68 2.22 -1.96
C GLY A 145 -9.72 2.91 -2.85
N PHE A 146 -9.45 3.00 -4.14
CA PHE A 146 -10.39 3.55 -5.13
C PHE A 146 -11.71 2.79 -5.14
N VAL A 147 -11.68 1.45 -5.19
CA VAL A 147 -12.89 0.63 -5.21
C VAL A 147 -13.69 0.80 -3.90
N ILE A 148 -13.03 0.75 -2.74
CA ILE A 148 -13.68 0.97 -1.44
C ILE A 148 -14.30 2.37 -1.36
N SER A 149 -13.60 3.39 -1.85
CA SER A 149 -14.09 4.76 -1.85
C SER A 149 -15.35 4.93 -2.71
N TRP A 150 -15.36 4.30 -3.89
CA TRP A 150 -16.54 4.30 -4.75
C TRP A 150 -17.75 3.66 -4.07
N LEU A 151 -17.54 2.54 -3.36
CA LEU A 151 -18.61 1.87 -2.61
C LEU A 151 -19.09 2.67 -1.40
N ILE A 152 -18.21 3.38 -0.70
CA ILE A 152 -18.60 4.28 0.38
C ILE A 152 -19.48 5.41 -0.16
N PHE A 153 -19.11 6.01 -1.30
CA PHE A 153 -19.93 7.06 -1.90
C PHE A 153 -21.28 6.55 -2.39
N SER A 154 -21.39 5.31 -2.86
CA SER A 154 -22.67 4.78 -3.34
C SER A 154 -23.67 4.53 -2.21
N GLN A 155 -23.20 4.19 -1.01
CA GLN A 155 -24.06 3.83 0.13
C GLN A 155 -24.20 4.92 1.20
N SER A 156 -23.40 5.99 1.14
CA SER A 156 -23.40 7.04 2.17
C SER A 156 -24.63 7.96 2.14
N VAL A 157 -25.44 7.92 1.07
CA VAL A 157 -26.66 8.75 0.96
C VAL A 157 -27.62 8.42 2.10
N HIS A 158 -27.98 9.40 2.93
CA HIS A 158 -28.89 9.24 4.07
C HIS A 158 -28.51 8.08 5.01
N ALA A 159 -27.20 7.91 5.25
CA ALA A 159 -26.70 6.84 6.11
C ALA A 159 -27.25 6.97 7.55
N SER A 160 -27.63 5.85 8.16
CA SER A 160 -27.82 5.78 9.61
C SER A 160 -26.47 5.86 10.33
N TRP A 161 -26.48 6.16 11.63
CA TRP A 161 -25.26 6.14 12.46
C TRP A 161 -24.52 4.80 12.41
N SER A 162 -25.26 3.70 12.45
CA SER A 162 -24.70 2.35 12.30
C SER A 162 -23.99 2.16 10.95
N LEU A 163 -24.65 2.54 9.84
CA LEU A 163 -24.09 2.42 8.50
C LEU A 163 -22.87 3.33 8.34
N ALA A 164 -22.93 4.56 8.85
CA ALA A 164 -21.82 5.50 8.79
C ALA A 164 -20.56 4.97 9.48
N LEU A 165 -20.71 4.37 10.66
CA LEU A 165 -19.60 3.75 11.38
C LEU A 165 -19.06 2.51 10.64
N SER A 166 -19.92 1.71 10.01
CA SER A 166 -19.49 0.59 9.16
C SER A 166 -18.72 1.05 7.93
N LEU A 167 -19.17 2.10 7.24
CA LEU A 167 -18.47 2.68 6.10
C LEU A 167 -17.13 3.28 6.51
N LEU A 168 -17.06 3.97 7.66
CA LEU A 168 -15.80 4.42 8.25
C LEU A 168 -14.88 3.24 8.57
N ALA A 169 -15.40 2.17 9.18
CA ALA A 169 -14.66 0.98 9.54
C ALA A 169 -14.05 0.28 8.31
N SER A 170 -14.77 0.25 7.18
CA SER A 170 -14.24 -0.28 5.93
C SER A 170 -13.00 0.51 5.45
N GLY A 171 -13.00 1.83 5.61
CA GLY A 171 -11.85 2.67 5.34
C GLY A 171 -10.68 2.43 6.28
N ILE A 172 -10.97 2.25 7.59
CA ILE A 172 -9.98 1.90 8.62
C ILE A 172 -9.30 0.57 8.29
N ALA A 173 -10.08 -0.46 7.97
CA ALA A 173 -9.61 -1.81 7.70
C ALA A 173 -8.56 -1.80 6.59
N LEU A 174 -8.88 -1.22 5.42
CA LEU A 174 -7.94 -1.13 4.31
C LEU A 174 -6.79 -0.16 4.59
N GLY A 175 -7.09 1.05 5.06
CA GLY A 175 -6.10 2.12 5.22
C GLY A 175 -4.99 1.75 6.20
N LEU A 176 -5.38 1.42 7.44
CA LEU A 176 -4.41 0.98 8.45
C LEU A 176 -3.82 -0.39 8.11
N GLY A 177 -4.64 -1.29 7.54
CA GLY A 177 -4.22 -2.63 7.21
C GLY A 177 -3.15 -2.71 6.11
N ALA A 178 -3.07 -1.71 5.22
CA ALA A 178 -2.05 -1.62 4.19
C ALA A 178 -0.68 -1.16 4.71
N PHE A 179 -0.61 -0.47 5.86
CA PHE A 179 0.62 0.17 6.33
C PHE A 179 1.78 -0.80 6.53
N GLY A 180 1.55 -1.90 7.25
CA GLY A 180 2.59 -2.88 7.57
C GLY A 180 3.15 -3.57 6.34
N PRO A 181 2.29 -4.17 5.50
CA PRO A 181 2.68 -4.73 4.21
C PRO A 181 3.48 -3.76 3.34
N LEU A 182 3.00 -2.53 3.13
CA LEU A 182 3.71 -1.54 2.32
C LEU A 182 5.11 -1.22 2.87
N ARG A 183 5.26 -1.14 4.20
CA ARG A 183 6.57 -0.99 4.84
C ARG A 183 7.45 -2.21 4.61
N GLY A 184 6.89 -3.42 4.70
CA GLY A 184 7.58 -4.67 4.39
C GLY A 184 8.06 -4.74 2.94
N GLN A 185 7.18 -4.37 2.00
CA GLN A 185 7.46 -4.31 0.57
C GLN A 185 8.60 -3.33 0.29
N ARG A 186 8.60 -2.13 0.90
CA ARG A 186 9.73 -1.19 0.82
C ARG A 186 11.05 -1.84 1.23
N MET A 187 11.08 -2.49 2.38
CA MET A 187 12.31 -3.08 2.94
C MET A 187 12.89 -4.14 2.01
N PHE A 188 12.03 -5.00 1.45
CA PHE A 188 12.41 -6.05 0.54
C PHE A 188 12.75 -5.52 -0.86
N ALA A 189 11.88 -4.69 -1.46
CA ALA A 189 12.05 -4.13 -2.79
C ALA A 189 13.35 -3.30 -2.91
N SER A 190 13.68 -2.53 -1.87
CA SER A 190 14.93 -1.77 -1.78
C SER A 190 16.16 -2.68 -1.89
N GLU A 191 16.14 -3.83 -1.22
CA GLU A 191 17.22 -4.82 -1.27
C GLU A 191 17.22 -5.61 -2.58
N ALA A 192 16.05 -5.92 -3.13
CA ALA A 192 15.97 -6.53 -4.46
C ALA A 192 16.61 -5.60 -5.51
N CYS A 193 16.28 -4.31 -5.50
CA CYS A 193 16.83 -3.32 -6.41
C CYS A 193 18.33 -3.07 -6.18
N SER A 194 18.85 -3.25 -4.96
CA SER A 194 20.29 -3.09 -4.69
C SER A 194 21.14 -4.17 -5.37
N CYS A 195 20.55 -5.32 -5.76
CA CYS A 195 21.22 -6.40 -6.48
C CYS A 195 21.86 -5.94 -7.80
N ILE A 196 21.28 -4.93 -8.43
CA ILE A 196 21.76 -4.40 -9.71
C ILE A 196 23.17 -3.83 -9.50
N GLY A 197 24.11 -4.25 -10.34
CA GLY A 197 25.51 -3.85 -10.22
C GLY A 197 26.30 -4.48 -9.08
N ILE A 198 25.71 -5.41 -8.32
CA ILE A 198 26.45 -6.22 -7.32
C ILE A 198 26.73 -7.62 -7.88
N ASN A 199 25.70 -8.34 -8.34
CA ASN A 199 25.86 -9.70 -8.83
C ASN A 199 24.93 -9.98 -10.03
N LYS A 200 25.50 -9.94 -11.24
CA LYS A 200 24.76 -10.17 -12.49
C LYS A 200 24.16 -11.58 -12.56
N HIS A 201 24.82 -12.58 -11.97
CA HIS A 201 24.35 -13.97 -11.96
C HIS A 201 23.17 -14.19 -11.00
N ALA A 202 22.99 -13.32 -10.01
CA ALA A 202 21.88 -13.41 -9.06
C ALA A 202 20.56 -12.85 -9.63
N TYR A 203 20.61 -11.99 -10.65
CA TYR A 203 19.45 -11.21 -11.09
C TYR A 203 18.21 -12.06 -11.40
N SER A 204 18.34 -13.12 -12.21
CA SER A 204 17.19 -13.97 -12.58
C SER A 204 16.53 -14.62 -11.37
N ARG A 205 17.35 -15.00 -10.38
CA ARG A 205 16.89 -15.60 -9.12
C ARG A 205 16.23 -14.57 -8.20
N VAL A 206 16.84 -13.38 -8.08
CA VAL A 206 16.27 -12.25 -7.32
C VAL A 206 14.96 -11.80 -7.94
N LEU A 207 14.88 -11.70 -9.27
CA LEU A 207 13.66 -11.33 -9.98
C LEU A 207 12.53 -12.34 -9.69
N SER A 208 12.82 -13.63 -9.83
CA SER A 208 11.84 -14.70 -9.54
C SER A 208 11.37 -14.66 -8.08
N PHE A 209 12.31 -14.48 -7.15
CA PHE A 209 12.00 -14.34 -5.73
C PHE A 209 11.24 -13.07 -5.39
N THR A 210 11.47 -11.99 -6.14
CA THR A 210 10.76 -10.71 -6.00
C THR A 210 9.28 -10.89 -6.25
N PHE A 211 8.88 -11.56 -7.32
CA PHE A 211 7.47 -11.84 -7.57
C PHE A 211 6.82 -12.61 -6.42
N VAL A 212 7.42 -13.73 -6.02
CA VAL A 212 6.84 -14.59 -4.98
C VAL A 212 6.75 -13.87 -3.64
N SER A 213 7.85 -13.24 -3.20
CA SER A 213 7.88 -12.60 -1.87
C SER A 213 7.07 -11.32 -1.82
N GLN A 214 7.01 -10.52 -2.89
CA GLN A 214 6.15 -9.33 -2.91
C GLN A 214 4.67 -9.71 -2.75
N ILE A 215 4.22 -10.77 -3.46
CA ILE A 215 2.85 -11.28 -3.36
C ILE A 215 2.56 -11.77 -1.94
N LEU A 216 3.48 -12.53 -1.34
CA LEU A 216 3.32 -12.99 0.04
C LEU A 216 3.22 -11.82 1.03
N ILE A 217 4.14 -10.85 0.94
CA ILE A 217 4.08 -9.63 1.78
C ILE A 217 2.78 -8.85 1.57
N GLU A 218 2.19 -8.89 0.38
CA GLU A 218 0.94 -8.20 0.03
C GLU A 218 -0.33 -8.91 0.50
N THR A 219 -0.29 -10.24 0.70
CA THR A 219 -1.45 -11.05 1.13
C THR A 219 -2.23 -10.47 2.32
N PRO A 220 -1.60 -9.91 3.37
CA PRO A 220 -2.32 -9.25 4.46
C PRO A 220 -3.17 -8.03 4.03
N ILE A 221 -2.78 -7.33 2.97
CA ILE A 221 -3.59 -6.25 2.38
C ILE A 221 -4.86 -6.81 1.78
N LEU A 222 -4.79 -7.97 1.11
CA LEU A 222 -5.98 -8.64 0.55
C LEU A 222 -6.97 -9.01 1.65
N PHE A 223 -6.51 -9.50 2.80
CA PHE A 223 -7.41 -9.74 3.94
C PHE A 223 -8.07 -8.45 4.47
N SER A 224 -7.33 -7.34 4.49
CA SER A 224 -7.87 -6.02 4.85
C SER A 224 -8.92 -5.53 3.85
N PHE A 225 -8.66 -5.72 2.55
CA PHE A 225 -9.59 -5.38 1.47
C PHE A 225 -10.86 -6.24 1.51
N VAL A 226 -10.72 -7.56 1.68
CA VAL A 226 -11.86 -8.49 1.82
C VAL A 226 -12.68 -8.14 3.06
N THR A 227 -12.04 -7.80 4.18
CA THR A 227 -12.74 -7.34 5.38
C THR A 227 -13.55 -6.07 5.11
N SER A 228 -12.95 -5.11 4.42
CA SER A 228 -13.63 -3.87 4.02
C SER A 228 -14.86 -4.17 3.15
N MET A 229 -14.73 -5.11 2.21
CA MET A 229 -15.83 -5.57 1.37
C MET A 229 -16.94 -6.27 2.15
N ILE A 230 -16.59 -7.15 3.10
CA ILE A 230 -17.58 -7.83 3.95
C ILE A 230 -18.37 -6.79 4.76
N ILE A 231 -17.69 -5.81 5.37
CA ILE A 231 -18.35 -4.76 6.17
C ILE A 231 -19.30 -3.90 5.32
N ILE A 232 -18.93 -3.58 4.08
CA ILE A 232 -19.75 -2.77 3.16
C ILE A 232 -20.93 -3.57 2.59
N LEU A 233 -20.72 -4.82 2.22
CA LEU A 233 -21.71 -5.62 1.48
C LEU A 233 -22.69 -6.35 2.40
N LEU A 234 -22.30 -6.62 3.64
CA LEU A 234 -23.15 -7.31 4.59
C LEU A 234 -23.86 -6.29 5.50
N PRO A 235 -25.17 -6.06 5.33
CA PRO A 235 -25.92 -5.35 6.35
C PRO A 235 -25.89 -6.22 7.61
N LEU A 236 -25.09 -5.82 8.60
CA LEU A 236 -24.98 -6.51 9.89
C LEU A 236 -26.40 -6.73 10.44
N ASN A 237 -26.81 -8.00 10.48
CA ASN A 237 -28.21 -8.42 10.55
C ASN A 237 -29.01 -7.77 11.68
N GLY A 238 -30.22 -7.32 11.35
CA GLY A 238 -31.38 -7.28 12.25
C GLY A 238 -31.35 -6.21 13.34
N TYR A 239 -32.15 -5.17 13.15
CA TYR A 239 -32.27 -3.97 14.00
C TYR A 239 -31.02 -3.07 13.96
N LEU A 240 -31.21 -1.91 13.33
CA LEU A 240 -30.29 -0.76 13.30
C LEU A 240 -30.01 -0.26 14.73
N THR A 241 -29.22 -1.02 15.47
CA THR A 241 -28.71 -0.64 16.79
C THR A 241 -27.30 -0.10 16.62
N ASP A 242 -26.95 0.94 17.38
CA ASP A 242 -25.62 1.57 17.36
C ASP A 242 -24.46 0.57 17.59
N ILE A 243 -24.78 -0.56 18.23
CA ILE A 243 -23.87 -1.68 18.49
C ILE A 243 -23.27 -2.25 17.19
N SER A 244 -24.03 -2.28 16.10
CA SER A 244 -23.56 -2.81 14.80
C SER A 244 -22.37 -2.01 14.24
N GLY A 245 -22.41 -0.68 14.34
CA GLY A 245 -21.31 0.18 13.91
C GLY A 245 -20.03 -0.01 14.74
N VAL A 246 -20.19 -0.22 16.06
CA VAL A 246 -19.06 -0.49 16.96
C VAL A 246 -18.41 -1.85 16.64
N LYS A 247 -19.22 -2.88 16.34
CA LYS A 247 -18.72 -4.18 15.89
C LYS A 247 -17.90 -4.05 14.60
N ALA A 248 -18.37 -3.26 13.64
CA ALA A 248 -17.64 -3.03 12.40
C ALA A 248 -16.26 -2.40 12.66
N ILE A 249 -16.18 -1.40 13.54
CA ILE A 249 -14.90 -0.77 13.91
C ILE A 249 -13.98 -1.78 14.62
N ALA A 250 -14.50 -2.57 15.55
CA ALA A 250 -13.72 -3.60 16.24
C ALA A 250 -13.18 -4.66 15.26
N ALA A 251 -14.01 -5.11 14.32
CA ALA A 251 -13.66 -6.00 13.22
C ALA A 251 -12.55 -5.41 12.33
N ALA A 252 -12.67 -4.14 11.95
CA ALA A 252 -11.67 -3.43 11.16
C ALA A 252 -10.32 -3.30 11.88
N LEU A 253 -10.34 -2.98 13.18
CA LEU A 253 -9.11 -2.87 13.98
C LEU A 253 -8.44 -4.22 14.20
N ALA A 254 -9.22 -5.29 14.43
CA ALA A 254 -8.69 -6.64 14.59
C ALA A 254 -7.87 -7.06 13.36
N ILE A 255 -8.40 -6.84 12.15
CA ILE A 255 -7.64 -7.16 10.94
C ILE A 255 -6.47 -6.21 10.73
N ALA A 256 -6.68 -4.89 10.84
CA ALA A 256 -5.66 -3.90 10.52
C ALA A 256 -4.41 -3.99 11.41
N LEU A 257 -4.58 -4.30 12.70
CA LEU A 257 -3.46 -4.48 13.61
C LEU A 257 -2.72 -5.81 13.37
N SER A 258 -3.45 -6.87 12.98
CA SER A 258 -2.83 -8.16 12.66
C SER A 258 -1.94 -8.09 11.41
N THR A 259 -2.38 -7.34 10.39
CA THR A 259 -1.66 -7.19 9.13
C THR A 259 -0.43 -6.31 9.28
N LEU A 260 -0.46 -5.33 10.20
CA LEU A 260 0.64 -4.43 10.47
C LEU A 260 1.92 -5.19 10.85
N CYS A 261 1.82 -6.10 11.82
CA CYS A 261 2.97 -6.89 12.29
C CYS A 261 3.41 -7.94 11.27
N ALA A 262 2.45 -8.61 10.61
CA ALA A 262 2.75 -9.64 9.64
C ALA A 262 3.50 -9.08 8.41
N GLY A 263 3.00 -7.99 7.83
CA GLY A 263 3.62 -7.38 6.65
C GLY A 263 5.05 -6.89 6.90
N ILE A 264 5.30 -6.24 8.04
CA ILE A 264 6.67 -5.77 8.40
C ILE A 264 7.61 -6.96 8.60
N SER A 265 7.15 -8.01 9.27
CA SER A 265 7.96 -9.19 9.57
C SER A 265 8.27 -9.99 8.31
N SER A 266 7.28 -10.19 7.44
CA SER A 266 7.43 -10.85 6.14
C SER A 266 8.44 -10.09 5.25
N GLY A 267 8.36 -8.75 5.23
CA GLY A 267 9.32 -7.91 4.53
C GLY A 267 10.75 -8.00 5.06
N ARG A 268 10.93 -8.10 6.38
CA ARG A 268 12.26 -8.30 7.02
C ARG A 268 12.88 -9.63 6.64
N VAL A 269 12.11 -10.72 6.73
CA VAL A 269 12.57 -12.05 6.35
C VAL A 269 12.99 -12.07 4.88
N SER A 270 12.13 -11.53 4.00
CA SER A 270 12.38 -11.44 2.56
C SER A 270 13.61 -10.61 2.23
N ARG A 271 13.82 -9.49 2.93
CA ARG A 271 15.01 -8.64 2.78
C ARG A 271 16.28 -9.42 3.08
N THR A 272 16.34 -10.08 4.24
CA THR A 272 17.53 -10.86 4.65
C THR A 272 17.79 -12.00 3.68
N ALA A 273 16.74 -12.73 3.29
CA ALA A 273 16.84 -13.78 2.28
C ALA A 273 17.36 -13.23 0.94
N CYS A 274 16.87 -12.07 0.49
CA CYS A 274 17.32 -11.41 -0.73
C CYS A 274 18.82 -11.09 -0.68
N SER A 275 19.28 -10.48 0.41
CA SER A 275 20.70 -10.17 0.60
C SER A 275 21.58 -11.41 0.49
N HIS A 276 21.16 -12.53 1.10
CA HIS A 276 21.88 -13.79 0.98
C HIS A 276 21.79 -14.43 -0.42
N ILE A 277 20.69 -14.28 -1.14
CA ILE A 277 20.56 -14.73 -2.54
C ILE A 277 21.52 -13.93 -3.44
N ILE A 278 21.70 -12.63 -3.19
CA ILE A 278 22.63 -11.76 -3.93
C ILE A 278 24.08 -12.24 -3.72
N GLN A 279 24.46 -12.55 -2.48
CA GLN A 279 25.82 -12.96 -2.13
C GLN A 279 26.13 -14.41 -2.53
N HIS A 280 25.18 -15.33 -2.30
CA HIS A 280 25.36 -16.77 -2.53
C HIS A 280 24.24 -17.33 -3.42
N PRO A 281 24.23 -17.00 -4.73
CA PRO A 281 23.16 -17.42 -5.62
C PRO A 281 22.99 -18.94 -5.69
N GLN A 282 24.07 -19.71 -5.49
CA GLN A 282 24.07 -21.18 -5.55
C GLN A 282 23.09 -21.80 -4.54
N ASN A 283 22.91 -21.15 -3.38
CA ASN A 283 22.05 -21.62 -2.30
C ASN A 283 20.59 -21.13 -2.44
N TYR A 284 20.23 -20.55 -3.59
CA TYR A 284 18.91 -19.95 -3.84
C TYR A 284 17.74 -20.86 -3.45
N SER A 285 17.79 -22.14 -3.85
CA SER A 285 16.69 -23.08 -3.59
C SER A 285 16.45 -23.26 -2.09
N LEU A 286 17.51 -23.32 -1.29
CA LEU A 286 17.41 -23.46 0.16
C LEU A 286 16.91 -22.15 0.80
N ILE A 287 17.55 -21.03 0.48
CA ILE A 287 17.23 -19.73 1.08
C ILE A 287 15.80 -19.29 0.74
N SER A 288 15.39 -19.41 -0.52
CA SER A 288 14.05 -19.01 -0.95
C SER A 288 12.96 -19.86 -0.29
N LYS A 289 13.14 -21.18 -0.20
CA LYS A 289 12.21 -22.08 0.50
C LYS A 289 12.09 -21.75 1.98
N THR A 290 13.21 -21.56 2.68
CA THR A 290 13.20 -21.19 4.10
C THR A 290 12.48 -19.86 4.31
N SER A 291 12.78 -18.85 3.48
CA SER A 291 12.11 -17.55 3.54
C SER A 291 10.60 -17.67 3.33
N ILE A 292 10.17 -18.39 2.28
CA ILE A 292 8.74 -18.56 1.96
C ILE A 292 8.01 -19.27 3.11
N ILE A 293 8.59 -20.33 3.68
CA ILE A 293 8.00 -21.02 4.82
C ILE A 293 7.85 -20.07 6.01
N SER A 294 8.88 -19.28 6.31
CA SER A 294 8.81 -18.28 7.38
C SER A 294 7.74 -17.22 7.13
N GLN A 295 7.60 -16.72 5.89
CA GLN A 295 6.56 -15.74 5.53
C GLN A 295 5.15 -16.35 5.70
N VAL A 296 4.92 -17.58 5.22
CA VAL A 296 3.66 -18.29 5.38
C VAL A 296 3.30 -18.47 6.86
N LEU A 297 4.28 -18.83 7.70
CA LEU A 297 4.06 -18.95 9.15
C LEU A 297 3.74 -17.60 9.80
N ILE A 298 4.40 -16.50 9.38
CA ILE A 298 4.08 -15.15 9.85
C ILE A 298 2.63 -14.78 9.52
N ASP A 299 2.19 -15.10 8.30
CA ASP A 299 0.85 -14.76 7.81
C ASP A 299 -0.28 -15.55 8.51
N THR A 300 0.03 -16.64 9.22
CA THR A 300 -0.97 -17.32 10.07
C THR A 300 -1.56 -16.40 11.14
N ASN A 301 -0.80 -15.40 11.60
CA ASN A 301 -1.31 -14.39 12.55
C ASN A 301 -2.40 -13.51 11.93
N VAL A 302 -2.30 -13.24 10.62
CA VAL A 302 -3.34 -12.51 9.87
C VAL A 302 -4.58 -13.36 9.74
N ILE A 303 -4.41 -14.67 9.52
CA ILE A 303 -5.53 -15.62 9.49
C ILE A 303 -6.26 -15.61 10.84
N PHE A 304 -5.54 -15.60 11.97
CA PHE A 304 -6.17 -15.48 13.28
C PHE A 304 -6.94 -14.17 13.43
N GLY A 305 -6.34 -13.04 13.04
CA GLY A 305 -7.04 -11.74 13.01
C GLY A 305 -8.29 -11.74 12.13
N PHE A 306 -8.22 -12.39 10.96
CA PHE A 306 -9.33 -12.53 10.03
C PHE A 306 -10.45 -13.41 10.60
N ILE A 307 -10.11 -14.53 11.24
CA ILE A 307 -11.09 -15.38 11.94
C ILE A 307 -11.77 -14.60 13.06
N THR A 308 -11.01 -13.90 13.91
CA THR A 308 -11.58 -13.05 14.96
C THR A 308 -12.52 -12.00 14.39
N MET A 309 -12.13 -11.35 13.29
CA MET A 309 -12.98 -10.41 12.57
C MET A 309 -14.30 -11.05 12.12
N LEU A 310 -14.26 -12.26 11.53
CA LEU A 310 -15.48 -12.99 11.13
C LEU A 310 -16.38 -13.31 12.33
N PHE A 311 -15.83 -13.74 13.46
CA PHE A 311 -16.62 -13.96 14.67
C PHE A 311 -17.28 -12.67 15.18
N ILE A 312 -16.57 -11.54 15.12
CA ILE A 312 -17.13 -10.22 15.50
C ILE A 312 -18.29 -9.83 14.58
N VAL A 313 -18.16 -10.06 13.28
CA VAL A 313 -19.14 -9.66 12.28
C VAL A 313 -20.39 -10.54 12.29
N PHE A 314 -20.22 -11.86 12.43
CA PHE A 314 -21.32 -12.81 12.22
C PHE A 314 -21.95 -13.35 13.50
N TRP A 315 -21.23 -13.38 14.62
CA TRP A 315 -21.65 -14.13 15.82
C TRP A 315 -21.77 -13.27 17.07
N LEU A 316 -20.88 -12.29 17.26
CA LEU A 316 -20.96 -11.32 18.36
C LEU A 316 -21.92 -10.21 18.02
#